data_AF-A0A4P9XNK8-F1
#
_entry.id   AF-A0A4P9XNK8-F1
#
_cell.length_a   1.000
_cell.length_b   1.000
_cell.length_c   1.000
_cell.angle_alpha   90.00
_cell.angle_beta   90.00
_cell.angle_gamma   90.00
#
_symmetry.space_group_name_H-M   'P 1'
#
loop_
_entity.id
_entity.type
_entity.pdbx_description
1 polymer ?
#
loop_
_entity_poly.entity_id
_entity_poly.type
_entity_poly.pdbx_seq_one_letter_code
_entity_poly.pdbx_strand_id
1 'polypeptide(L)'
;MCGIFAVFNYHADAEEYRRRALELSKKLRHRGPDWSGCIVSGQHILAHERLAIVGVDSGAQPLTSADEAVILCVNGEIYNHQQLRKQLKRRNVQFKTQSDCEVILHLYEEMGADMVNLLDGMFSFVLIDTRQQ
;
A
#
# COMPACT_ATOMS: atom_id res chain seq x y z
N MET A 1 -10.38 6.32 -8.74
CA MET A 1 -8.99 6.44 -8.24
C MET A 1 -9.05 6.56 -6.74
N CYS A 2 -8.42 5.67 -5.98
CA CYS A 2 -8.45 5.54 -4.52
C CYS A 2 -7.95 6.78 -3.73
N GLY A 3 -8.21 6.84 -2.43
CA GLY A 3 -7.63 7.80 -1.49
C GLY A 3 -6.52 7.18 -0.64
N ILE A 4 -5.43 7.92 -0.41
CA ILE A 4 -4.38 7.56 0.57
C ILE A 4 -4.32 8.68 1.61
N PHE A 5 -4.27 8.31 2.88
CA PHE A 5 -3.94 9.19 3.99
C PHE A 5 -2.85 8.55 4.84
N ALA A 6 -1.80 9.31 5.18
CA ALA A 6 -0.70 8.79 5.99
C ALA A 6 -0.23 9.81 7.02
N VAL A 7 0.20 9.30 8.18
CA VAL A 7 0.86 10.06 9.24
C VAL A 7 2.19 9.38 9.53
N PHE A 8 3.26 10.17 9.66
CA PHE A 8 4.59 9.69 10.03
C PHE A 8 5.10 10.43 11.27
N ASN A 9 5.85 9.73 12.11
CA ASN A 9 6.56 10.28 13.27
C ASN A 9 5.67 11.13 14.18
N TYR A 10 4.47 10.65 14.51
CA TYR A 10 3.65 11.35 15.50
C TYR A 10 4.19 11.05 16.92
N HIS A 11 4.19 12.08 17.77
CA HIS A 11 4.63 11.97 19.16
C HIS A 11 3.44 12.20 20.08
N ALA A 12 2.59 11.18 20.24
CA ALA A 12 1.34 11.27 21.00
C ALA A 12 0.73 9.89 21.29
N ASP A 13 -0.45 9.90 21.90
CA ASP A 13 -1.30 8.72 22.07
C ASP A 13 -1.74 8.13 20.72
N ALA A 14 -1.49 6.83 20.53
CA ALA A 14 -1.74 6.13 19.29
C ALA A 14 -3.23 6.04 18.93
N GLU A 15 -4.10 5.86 19.92
CA GLU A 15 -5.54 5.71 19.69
C GLU A 15 -6.19 7.03 19.29
N GLU A 16 -5.79 8.14 19.93
CA GLU A 16 -6.27 9.47 19.54
C GLU A 16 -5.90 9.79 18.09
N TYR A 17 -4.64 9.56 17.72
CA TYR A 17 -4.17 9.82 16.36
C TYR A 17 -4.77 8.88 15.34
N ARG A 18 -4.98 7.61 15.68
CA ARG A 18 -5.72 6.67 14.84
C ARG A 18 -7.12 7.17 14.55
N ARG A 19 -7.88 7.59 15.58
CA ARG A 19 -9.23 8.14 15.38
C ARG A 19 -9.21 9.36 14.46
N ARG A 20 -8.29 10.30 14.71
CA ARG A 20 -8.15 11.51 13.88
C ARG A 20 -7.75 11.19 12.44
N ALA A 21 -6.85 10.23 12.24
CA ALA A 21 -6.43 9.78 10.93
C ALA A 21 -7.61 9.18 10.15
N LEU A 22 -8.45 8.38 10.79
CA LEU A 22 -9.66 7.83 10.18
C LEU A 22 -10.67 8.92 9.82
N GLU A 23 -10.86 9.94 10.66
CA GLU A 23 -11.72 11.09 10.35
C GLU A 23 -11.22 11.89 9.13
N LEU A 24 -9.91 12.08 9.02
CA LEU A 24 -9.30 12.77 7.88
C LEU A 24 -9.34 11.91 6.60
N SER A 25 -9.07 10.61 6.71
CA SER A 25 -9.18 9.64 5.60
C SER A 25 -10.59 9.63 5.01
N LYS A 26 -11.64 9.67 5.85
CA LYS A 26 -13.05 9.73 5.39
C LYS A 26 -13.34 10.88 4.44
N LYS A 27 -12.62 12.00 4.52
CA LYS A 27 -12.78 13.12 3.56
C LYS A 27 -12.39 12.72 2.13
N LEU A 28 -11.57 11.69 1.97
CA LEU A 28 -11.17 11.11 0.70
C LEU A 28 -12.10 9.98 0.22
N ARG A 29 -13.13 9.59 0.99
CA ARG A 29 -14.00 8.43 0.66
C ARG A 29 -14.71 8.55 -0.69
N HIS A 30 -15.00 9.78 -1.15
CA HIS A 30 -15.56 10.01 -2.49
C HIS A 30 -14.67 9.47 -3.63
N ARG A 31 -13.37 9.26 -3.36
CA ARG A 31 -12.39 8.68 -4.29
C ARG A 31 -12.40 7.14 -4.27
N GLY A 32 -12.73 6.54 -3.13
CA GLY A 32 -12.74 5.10 -2.91
C GLY A 32 -13.93 4.65 -2.05
N PRO A 33 -15.11 4.50 -2.64
CA PRO A 33 -16.34 4.23 -1.90
C PRO A 33 -16.53 2.76 -1.50
N ASP A 34 -15.75 1.84 -2.06
CA ASP A 34 -16.02 0.40 -1.96
C ASP A 34 -15.53 -0.19 -0.64
N TRP A 35 -14.41 0.32 -0.11
CA TRP A 35 -13.81 -0.22 1.11
C TRP A 35 -12.85 0.78 1.78
N SER A 36 -12.67 0.69 3.09
CA SER A 36 -11.70 1.50 3.85
C SER A 36 -10.77 0.61 4.68
N GLY A 37 -9.47 0.90 4.68
CA GLY A 37 -8.46 0.20 5.47
C GLY A 37 -7.58 1.13 6.28
N CYS A 38 -7.01 0.62 7.37
CA CYS A 38 -6.08 1.36 8.20
C CYS A 38 -5.13 0.42 8.95
N ILE A 39 -3.82 0.68 8.89
CA ILE A 39 -2.80 0.03 9.71
C ILE A 39 -2.05 1.10 10.51
N VAL A 40 -1.85 0.82 11.80
CA VAL A 40 -0.96 1.61 12.68
C VAL A 40 0.29 0.77 12.89
N SER A 41 1.46 1.38 12.66
CA SER A 41 2.76 0.74 12.86
C SER A 41 3.68 1.71 13.59
N GLY A 42 3.94 1.46 14.87
CA GLY A 42 4.67 2.38 15.74
C GLY A 42 4.06 3.79 15.72
N GLN A 43 4.89 4.78 15.38
CA GLN A 43 4.50 6.20 15.26
C GLN A 43 4.03 6.59 13.86
N HIS A 44 3.53 5.61 13.09
CA HIS A 44 3.05 5.81 11.73
C HIS A 44 1.65 5.23 11.53
N ILE A 45 0.87 5.83 10.63
CA ILE A 45 -0.48 5.40 10.30
C ILE A 45 -0.64 5.45 8.79
N LEU A 46 -1.11 4.36 8.17
CA LEU A 46 -1.53 4.31 6.77
C LEU A 46 -3.01 3.99 6.71
N ALA A 47 -3.79 4.85 6.06
CA ALA A 47 -5.19 4.65 5.77
C ALA A 47 -5.45 4.73 4.26
N HIS A 48 -6.42 3.95 3.79
CA HIS A 48 -6.76 3.82 2.38
C HIS A 48 -8.27 3.80 2.18
N GLU A 49 -8.75 4.51 1.16
CA GLU A 49 -10.13 4.45 0.68
C GLU A 49 -10.09 3.86 -0.73
N ARG A 50 -10.65 2.67 -0.92
CA ARG A 50 -10.47 1.86 -2.14
C ARG A 50 -11.63 2.05 -3.11
N LEU A 51 -11.28 2.26 -4.38
CA LEU A 51 -12.14 1.96 -5.53
C LEU A 51 -11.61 0.67 -6.16
N ALA A 52 -12.39 -0.40 -6.11
CA ALA A 52 -11.98 -1.74 -6.52
C ALA A 52 -12.12 -1.92 -8.03
N ILE A 53 -11.01 -1.77 -8.76
CA ILE A 53 -10.94 -1.98 -10.22
C ILE A 53 -10.29 -3.34 -10.54
N VAL A 54 -9.07 -3.58 -10.05
CA VAL A 54 -8.32 -4.83 -10.25
C VAL A 54 -8.25 -5.61 -8.93
N GLY A 55 -8.43 -6.93 -9.00
CA GLY A 55 -8.36 -7.82 -7.85
C GLY A 55 -9.44 -7.50 -6.81
N VAL A 56 -10.69 -7.35 -7.24
CA VAL A 56 -11.83 -6.88 -6.41
C VAL A 56 -11.89 -7.61 -5.06
N ASP A 57 -11.72 -8.93 -5.05
CA ASP A 57 -11.87 -9.75 -3.84
C ASP A 57 -10.61 -9.89 -2.96
N SER A 58 -9.43 -9.49 -3.46
CA SER A 58 -8.15 -9.72 -2.75
C SER A 58 -7.24 -8.49 -2.62
N GLY A 59 -7.57 -7.38 -3.27
CA GLY A 59 -6.74 -6.17 -3.32
C GLY A 59 -7.04 -5.13 -2.24
N ALA A 60 -7.55 -5.55 -1.07
CA ALA A 60 -7.75 -4.63 0.05
C ALA A 60 -6.40 -4.04 0.49
N GLN A 61 -6.38 -2.74 0.84
CA GLN A 61 -5.16 -2.02 1.19
C GLN A 61 -5.30 -1.31 2.54
N PRO A 62 -4.26 -1.22 3.39
CA PRO A 62 -2.85 -1.40 3.03
C PRO A 62 -2.45 -2.85 2.75
N LEU A 63 -1.60 -3.07 1.74
CA LEU A 63 -0.96 -4.34 1.43
C LEU A 63 0.24 -4.56 2.36
N THR A 64 0.55 -5.81 2.70
CA THR A 64 1.71 -6.15 3.55
C THR A 64 2.60 -7.22 2.93
N SER A 65 3.92 -7.10 3.13
CA SER A 65 4.88 -8.17 2.84
C SER A 65 4.58 -9.44 3.63
N ALA A 66 5.20 -10.57 3.27
CA ALA A 66 5.00 -11.86 3.93
C ALA A 66 5.22 -11.81 5.45
N ASP A 67 6.28 -11.11 5.87
CA ASP A 67 6.68 -10.88 7.26
C ASP A 67 5.99 -9.66 7.91
N GLU A 68 5.06 -9.01 7.20
CA GLU A 68 4.35 -7.79 7.62
C GLU A 68 5.25 -6.57 7.93
N ALA A 69 6.54 -6.64 7.59
CA ALA A 69 7.50 -5.57 7.82
C ALA A 69 7.33 -4.39 6.85
N VAL A 70 6.85 -4.66 5.64
CA VAL A 70 6.60 -3.65 4.62
C VAL A 70 5.10 -3.45 4.46
N ILE A 71 4.62 -2.22 4.63
CA ILE A 71 3.20 -1.84 4.56
C ILE A 71 3.00 -0.81 3.46
N LEU A 72 2.06 -1.03 2.55
CA LEU A 72 1.90 -0.24 1.32
C LEU A 72 0.46 0.19 1.08
N CYS A 73 0.25 1.48 0.81
CA CYS A 73 -0.98 2.03 0.24
C CYS A 73 -0.71 2.60 -1.15
N VAL A 74 -1.57 2.32 -2.12
CA VAL A 74 -1.45 2.73 -3.51
C VAL A 74 -2.78 3.27 -4.05
N ASN A 75 -2.70 4.42 -4.70
CA ASN A 75 -3.75 4.96 -5.55
C ASN A 75 -3.17 5.02 -6.97
N GLY A 76 -3.61 4.11 -7.81
CA GLY A 76 -3.06 3.96 -9.15
C GLY A 76 -3.29 2.58 -9.74
N GLU A 77 -2.67 2.40 -10.90
CA GLU A 77 -2.62 1.14 -11.63
C GLU A 77 -1.19 0.93 -12.14
N ILE A 78 -0.65 -0.28 -11.94
CA ILE A 78 0.64 -0.71 -12.49
C ILE A 78 0.40 -1.58 -13.72
N TYR A 79 0.47 -0.98 -14.91
CA TYR A 79 0.11 -1.62 -16.18
C TYR A 79 1.00 -2.83 -16.50
N ASN A 80 2.29 -2.74 -16.19
CA ASN A 80 3.23 -3.83 -16.44
C ASN A 80 3.30 -4.88 -15.30
N HIS A 81 2.37 -4.88 -14.34
CA HIS A 81 2.40 -5.77 -13.18
C HIS A 81 2.51 -7.26 -13.54
N GLN A 82 1.90 -7.70 -14.66
CA GLN A 82 1.98 -9.10 -15.08
C GLN A 82 3.39 -9.50 -15.52
N GLN A 83 4.10 -8.60 -16.20
CA GLN A 83 5.50 -8.80 -16.59
C GLN A 83 6.39 -8.86 -15.34
N LEU A 84 6.21 -7.91 -14.41
CA LEU A 84 6.94 -7.85 -13.15
C LEU A 84 6.68 -9.10 -12.29
N ARG A 85 5.42 -9.54 -12.17
CA ARG A 85 5.05 -10.79 -11.48
C ARG A 85 5.76 -12.01 -12.05
N LYS A 86 5.89 -12.12 -13.38
CA LYS A 86 6.63 -13.23 -14.03
C LYS A 86 8.12 -13.19 -13.67
N GLN A 87 8.72 -12.01 -13.62
CA GLN A 87 10.13 -11.85 -13.23
C GLN A 87 10.35 -12.22 -11.76
N LEU A 88 9.48 -11.76 -10.86
CA LEU A 88 9.53 -12.04 -9.43
C LEU A 88 9.26 -13.52 -9.08
N LYS A 89 8.34 -14.18 -9.79
CA LYS A 89 8.08 -15.63 -9.60
C LYS A 89 9.30 -16.51 -9.85
N ARG A 90 10.19 -16.13 -10.78
CA ARG A 90 11.45 -16.85 -11.01
C ARG A 90 12.38 -16.84 -9.79
N ARG A 91 12.10 -15.96 -8.82
CA ARG A 91 12.87 -15.76 -7.59
C ARG A 91 12.14 -16.29 -6.35
N ASN A 92 11.14 -17.17 -6.55
CA ASN A 92 10.38 -17.83 -5.48
C ASN A 92 9.54 -16.87 -4.59
N VAL A 93 9.20 -15.68 -5.10
CA VAL A 93 8.31 -14.73 -4.44
C VAL A 93 6.87 -15.26 -4.44
N GLN A 94 6.23 -15.25 -3.27
CA GLN A 94 4.81 -15.61 -3.12
C GLN A 94 3.95 -14.36 -2.96
N PHE A 95 3.01 -14.18 -3.88
CA PHE A 95 2.02 -13.10 -3.84
C PHE A 95 0.80 -13.54 -3.04
N LYS A 96 0.34 -12.68 -2.13
CA LYS A 96 -0.87 -12.83 -1.32
C LYS A 96 -2.13 -12.41 -2.09
N THR A 97 -2.02 -11.54 -3.09
CA THR A 97 -3.17 -10.95 -3.78
C THR A 97 -3.07 -11.05 -5.31
N GLN A 98 -4.17 -10.71 -5.97
CA GLN A 98 -4.19 -10.47 -7.42
C GLN A 98 -4.08 -8.99 -7.78
N SER A 99 -3.87 -8.09 -6.80
CA SER A 99 -3.71 -6.66 -7.06
C SER A 99 -2.46 -6.40 -7.90
N ASP A 100 -2.60 -5.56 -8.91
CA ASP A 100 -1.49 -5.01 -9.70
C ASP A 100 -0.46 -4.30 -8.82
N CYS A 101 -0.91 -3.64 -7.75
CA CYS A 101 -0.09 -2.85 -6.83
C CYS A 101 0.86 -3.67 -5.96
N GLU A 102 0.62 -4.97 -5.76
CA GLU A 102 1.44 -5.82 -4.87
C GLU A 102 2.88 -6.01 -5.37
N VAL A 103 3.12 -5.84 -6.67
CA VAL A 103 4.50 -5.92 -7.22
C VAL A 103 5.44 -4.89 -6.57
N ILE A 104 4.89 -3.75 -6.11
CA ILE A 104 5.65 -2.69 -5.46
C ILE A 104 6.30 -3.20 -4.16
N LEU A 105 5.59 -4.00 -3.36
CA LEU A 105 6.13 -4.56 -2.11
C LEU A 105 7.41 -5.36 -2.40
N HIS A 106 7.31 -6.31 -3.32
CA HIS A 106 8.40 -7.23 -3.60
C HIS A 106 9.57 -6.57 -4.35
N LEU A 107 9.30 -5.61 -5.24
CA LEU A 107 10.37 -4.85 -5.88
C LEU A 107 11.09 -3.96 -4.87
N TYR A 108 10.36 -3.33 -3.95
CA TYR A 108 10.96 -2.55 -2.87
C TYR A 108 11.86 -3.41 -1.97
N GLU A 109 11.46 -4.63 -1.63
CA GLU A 109 12.30 -5.55 -0.87
C GLU A 109 13.62 -5.91 -1.59
N GLU A 110 13.63 -5.90 -2.92
CA GLU A 110 14.82 -6.25 -3.72
C GLU A 110 15.77 -5.07 -3.94
N MET A 111 15.23 -3.88 -4.23
CA MET A 111 16.02 -2.73 -4.70
C MET A 111 15.66 -1.40 -4.05
N GLY A 112 14.83 -1.42 -3.00
CA GLY A 112 14.42 -0.22 -2.29
C GLY A 112 13.68 0.77 -3.20
N ALA A 113 13.98 2.05 -3.05
CA ALA A 113 13.30 3.13 -3.76
C ALA A 113 13.54 3.11 -5.28
N ASP A 114 14.63 2.53 -5.76
CA ASP A 114 14.97 2.50 -7.19
C ASP A 114 13.97 1.68 -8.03
N MET A 115 13.12 0.88 -7.37
CA MET A 115 12.04 0.12 -8.01
C MET A 115 11.08 0.97 -8.83
N VAL A 116 10.94 2.27 -8.50
CA VAL A 116 10.05 3.18 -9.25
C VAL A 116 10.40 3.28 -10.72
N ASN A 117 11.67 3.06 -11.08
CA ASN A 117 12.15 3.09 -12.46
C ASN A 117 11.67 1.89 -13.30
N LEU A 118 11.15 0.84 -12.66
CA LEU A 118 10.62 -0.35 -13.32
C LEU A 118 9.10 -0.31 -13.48
N LEU A 119 8.41 0.63 -12.81
CA LEU A 119 6.95 0.70 -12.82
C LEU A 119 6.48 1.45 -14.07
N ASP A 120 5.58 0.82 -14.82
CA ASP A 120 4.81 1.47 -15.88
C ASP A 120 3.37 1.60 -15.41
N GLY A 121 2.84 2.82 -15.38
CA GLY A 121 1.54 3.07 -14.78
C GLY A 121 1.27 4.53 -14.44
N MET A 122 0.13 4.73 -13.80
CA MET A 122 -0.20 5.97 -13.11
C MET A 122 -0.37 5.64 -11.63
N PHE A 123 0.48 6.18 -10.76
CA PHE A 123 0.43 5.81 -9.36
C PHE A 123 0.90 6.92 -8.43
N SER A 124 0.38 6.83 -7.21
CA SER A 124 0.87 7.46 -6.00
C SER A 124 0.84 6.39 -4.93
N PHE A 125 1.89 6.27 -4.14
CA PHE A 125 1.91 5.30 -3.05
C PHE A 125 2.64 5.85 -1.83
N VAL A 126 2.34 5.23 -0.70
CA VAL A 126 3.03 5.44 0.57
C VAL A 126 3.40 4.07 1.12
N LEU A 127 4.65 3.92 1.53
CA LEU A 127 5.19 2.68 2.06
C LEU A 127 5.89 2.94 3.41
N ILE A 128 5.73 2.01 4.35
CA ILE A 128 6.51 1.93 5.59
C ILE A 128 7.33 0.65 5.54
N ASP A 129 8.61 0.73 5.85
CA ASP A 129 9.46 -0.41 6.18
C ASP A 129 9.84 -0.35 7.66
N THR A 130 9.29 -1.26 8.47
CA THR A 130 9.52 -1.27 9.92
C THR A 130 10.93 -1.69 10.31
N ARG A 131 11.72 -2.23 9.37
CA ARG A 131 13.11 -2.64 9.60
C ARG A 131 14.10 -1.47 9.50
N GLN A 132 13.67 -0.34 8.93
CA GLN A 132 14.49 0.86 8.72
C GLN A 132 14.11 2.01 9.66
N GLN A 133 13.44 1.71 10.78
CA GLN A 133 13.10 2.68 11.83
C GLN A 133 14.27 2.93 12.78
#